data_AF-A0AAX0LZ73-F1
#
_entry.id   AF-A0AAX0LZ73-F1
#
_cell.length_a   1.000
_cell.length_b   1.000
_cell.length_c   1.000
_cell.angle_alpha   90.00
_cell.angle_beta   90.00
_cell.angle_gamma   90.00
#
_symmetry.space_group_name_H-M   'P 1'
#
loop_
_entity.id
_entity.type
_entity.pdbx_description
1 polymer ?
#
loop_
_entity_poly.entity_id
_entity_poly.type
_entity_poly.pdbx_seq_one_letter_code
_entity_poly.pdbx_strand_id
1 'polypeptide(L)'
;MQNKKSKTILRFALLVFFTSMLSGCTLTRVSDSSHAKEIQELNVIGLSLESARKRATEKGFVCSEYGNVNTVVTDDGEHRWLQTECSKKSAELFCPQMRFVVLNVDPNTNRVVDVGNYINQHACF
;
A
#
# COMPACT_ATOMS: atom_id res chain seq x y z
N MET A 1 -54.92 -11.25 -2.36
CA MET A 1 -53.83 -11.13 -1.35
C MET A 1 -52.43 -11.55 -1.84
N GLN A 2 -52.27 -12.34 -2.91
CA GLN A 2 -50.95 -12.78 -3.40
C GLN A 2 -50.02 -11.65 -3.90
N ASN A 3 -50.58 -10.59 -4.50
CA ASN A 3 -49.81 -9.51 -5.12
C ASN A 3 -49.00 -8.64 -4.10
N LYS A 4 -49.47 -8.56 -2.84
CA LYS A 4 -48.75 -7.87 -1.76
C LYS A 4 -47.52 -8.66 -1.27
N LYS A 5 -47.63 -9.99 -1.13
CA LYS A 5 -46.50 -10.86 -0.71
C LYS A 5 -45.34 -10.83 -1.71
N SER A 6 -45.65 -10.86 -3.02
CA SER A 6 -44.63 -10.80 -4.09
C SER A 6 -43.86 -9.47 -4.08
N LYS A 7 -44.55 -8.33 -3.93
CA LYS A 7 -43.90 -7.01 -3.79
C LYS A 7 -43.01 -6.91 -2.56
N THR A 8 -43.40 -7.52 -1.44
CA THR A 8 -42.58 -7.53 -0.21
C THR A 8 -41.32 -8.37 -0.40
N ILE A 9 -41.42 -9.56 -0.97
CA ILE A 9 -40.26 -10.43 -1.25
C ILE A 9 -39.29 -9.76 -2.23
N LEU A 10 -39.81 -9.12 -3.29
CA LEU A 10 -39.00 -8.39 -4.26
C LEU A 10 -38.25 -7.21 -3.61
N ARG A 11 -38.90 -6.47 -2.70
CA ARG A 11 -38.26 -5.38 -1.95
C ARG A 11 -37.14 -5.87 -1.04
N PHE A 12 -37.34 -7.00 -0.35
CA PHE A 12 -36.29 -7.60 0.48
C PHE A 12 -35.13 -8.13 -0.36
N ALA A 13 -35.40 -8.75 -1.51
CA ALA A 13 -34.35 -9.21 -2.43
C ALA A 13 -33.49 -8.05 -2.94
N LEU A 14 -34.12 -6.92 -3.31
CA LEU A 14 -33.42 -5.68 -3.71
C LEU A 14 -32.56 -5.09 -2.58
N LEU A 15 -33.07 -5.11 -1.34
CA LEU A 15 -32.36 -4.60 -0.16
C LEU A 15 -31.13 -5.46 0.19
N VAL A 16 -31.25 -6.79 0.08
CA VAL A 16 -30.13 -7.72 0.29
C VAL A 16 -29.07 -7.54 -0.80
N PHE A 17 -29.49 -7.38 -2.06
CA PHE A 17 -28.56 -7.08 -3.15
C PHE A 17 -27.82 -5.77 -2.93
N PHE A 18 -28.53 -4.70 -2.53
CA PHE A 18 -27.91 -3.40 -2.26
C PHE A 18 -26.91 -3.47 -1.10
N THR A 19 -27.25 -4.13 0.01
CA THR A 19 -26.36 -4.24 1.18
C THR A 19 -25.14 -5.11 0.92
N SER A 20 -25.25 -6.11 0.04
CA SER A 20 -24.11 -6.93 -0.39
C SER A 20 -23.09 -6.18 -1.25
N MET A 21 -23.52 -5.16 -2.01
CA MET A 21 -22.60 -4.30 -2.76
C MET A 21 -21.83 -3.31 -1.88
N LEU A 22 -22.38 -2.87 -0.75
CA LEU A 22 -21.68 -1.96 0.17
C LEU A 22 -20.57 -2.65 0.99
N SER A 23 -20.66 -3.97 1.22
CA SER A 23 -19.65 -4.72 1.97
C SER A 23 -18.45 -5.16 1.11
N GLY A 24 -18.60 -5.12 -0.22
CA GLY A 24 -17.56 -5.51 -1.18
C GLY A 24 -16.30 -4.64 -1.19
N CYS A 25 -16.36 -3.42 -0.63
CA CYS A 25 -15.20 -2.52 -0.55
C CYS A 25 -14.11 -2.98 0.43
N THR A 26 -14.39 -3.97 1.30
CA THR A 26 -13.44 -4.43 2.31
C THR A 26 -12.56 -5.59 1.83
N LEU A 27 -13.02 -6.37 0.85
CA LEU A 27 -12.36 -7.63 0.46
C LEU A 27 -11.10 -7.42 -0.37
N THR A 28 -11.03 -6.33 -1.15
CA THR A 28 -9.89 -6.00 -2.02
C THR A 28 -8.82 -5.16 -1.32
N ARG A 29 -9.04 -4.82 -0.05
CA ARG A 29 -8.18 -3.96 0.76
C ARG A 29 -6.94 -4.71 1.23
N VAL A 30 -5.77 -4.14 0.96
CA VAL A 30 -4.51 -4.68 1.47
C VAL A 30 -4.34 -4.24 2.93
N SER A 31 -4.08 -5.21 3.81
CA SER A 31 -3.78 -4.94 5.21
C SER A 31 -2.33 -4.48 5.40
N ASP A 32 -2.05 -3.73 6.47
CA ASP A 32 -0.68 -3.30 6.80
C ASP A 32 0.27 -4.50 6.97
N SER A 33 -0.21 -5.60 7.55
CA SER A 33 0.58 -6.83 7.71
C SER A 33 0.95 -7.49 6.37
N SER A 34 0.01 -7.53 5.43
CA SER A 34 0.24 -8.09 4.10
C SER A 34 1.20 -7.22 3.30
N HIS A 35 1.06 -5.90 3.42
CA HIS A 35 1.98 -4.94 2.81
C HIS A 35 3.39 -5.05 3.40
N ALA A 36 3.53 -5.10 4.73
CA ALA A 36 4.82 -5.29 5.39
C ALA A 36 5.51 -6.58 4.93
N LYS A 37 4.75 -7.67 4.77
CA LYS A 37 5.28 -8.94 4.24
C LYS A 37 5.75 -8.80 2.78
N GLU A 38 4.96 -8.17 1.90
CA GLU A 38 5.37 -7.91 0.51
C GLU A 38 6.68 -7.12 0.45
N ILE A 39 6.88 -6.19 1.38
CA ILE A 39 8.08 -5.36 1.47
C ILE A 39 9.28 -6.13 1.98
N GLN A 40 9.11 -6.96 3.00
CA GLN A 40 10.17 -7.86 3.46
C GLN A 40 10.64 -8.79 2.33
N GLU A 41 9.70 -9.28 1.51
CA GLU A 41 10.00 -10.12 0.36
C GLU A 41 10.76 -9.40 -0.77
N LEU A 42 10.83 -8.06 -0.74
CA LEU A 42 11.71 -7.31 -1.65
C LEU A 42 13.19 -7.58 -1.37
N ASN A 43 13.57 -7.96 -0.14
CA ASN A 43 14.96 -8.29 0.23
C ASN A 43 15.97 -7.24 -0.29
N VAL A 44 15.71 -5.96 0.00
CA VAL A 44 16.49 -4.83 -0.54
C VAL A 44 17.55 -4.28 0.41
N ILE A 45 17.55 -4.68 1.68
CA ILE A 45 18.57 -4.26 2.65
C ILE A 45 19.96 -4.70 2.15
N GLY A 46 20.93 -3.79 2.19
CA GLY A 46 22.29 -3.97 1.70
C GLY A 46 22.47 -3.74 0.19
N LEU A 47 21.39 -3.64 -0.60
CA LEU A 47 21.48 -3.32 -2.02
C LEU A 47 21.81 -1.84 -2.25
N SER A 48 22.36 -1.53 -3.43
CA SER A 48 22.45 -0.14 -3.89
C SER A 48 21.06 0.45 -4.10
N LEU A 49 20.92 1.77 -3.97
CA LEU A 49 19.65 2.47 -4.22
C LEU A 49 19.05 2.12 -5.60
N GLU A 50 19.89 2.09 -6.64
CA GLU A 50 19.46 1.72 -8.00
C GLU A 50 18.92 0.28 -8.07
N SER A 51 19.62 -0.67 -7.45
CA SER A 51 19.21 -2.08 -7.42
C SER A 51 17.91 -2.27 -6.64
N ALA A 52 17.77 -1.55 -5.53
CA ALA A 52 16.55 -1.55 -4.72
C ALA A 52 15.35 -0.98 -5.48
N ARG A 53 15.55 0.15 -6.18
CA ARG A 53 14.53 0.74 -7.08
C ARG A 53 14.12 -0.24 -8.16
N LYS A 54 15.09 -0.84 -8.85
CA LYS A 54 14.82 -1.85 -9.89
C LYS A 54 13.98 -3.00 -9.36
N ARG A 55 14.34 -3.56 -8.19
CA ARG A 55 13.59 -4.66 -7.57
C ARG A 55 12.18 -4.26 -7.15
N ALA A 56 12.00 -3.05 -6.62
CA ALA A 56 10.67 -2.51 -6.32
C ALA A 56 9.84 -2.37 -7.62
N THR A 57 10.44 -1.87 -8.69
CA THR A 57 9.79 -1.73 -10.01
C THR A 57 9.43 -3.07 -10.64
N GLU A 58 10.27 -4.08 -10.54
CA GLU A 58 9.95 -5.47 -10.96
C GLU A 58 8.72 -6.04 -10.22
N LYS A 59 8.41 -5.52 -9.03
CA LYS A 59 7.22 -5.87 -8.23
C LYS A 59 6.04 -4.92 -8.43
N GLY A 60 6.14 -3.99 -9.37
CA GLY A 60 5.06 -3.07 -9.74
C GLY A 60 5.00 -1.80 -8.89
N PHE A 61 6.06 -1.45 -8.16
CA PHE A 61 6.17 -0.15 -7.51
C PHE A 61 6.78 0.90 -8.46
N VAL A 62 6.30 2.13 -8.36
CA VAL A 62 6.81 3.30 -9.07
C VAL A 62 7.59 4.16 -8.08
N CYS A 63 8.89 4.28 -8.28
CA CYS A 63 9.80 5.01 -7.40
C CYS A 63 9.91 6.49 -7.77
N SER A 64 10.05 7.36 -6.78
CA SER A 64 10.43 8.74 -6.99
C SER A 64 11.83 8.82 -7.62
N GLU A 65 11.99 9.76 -8.55
CA GLU A 65 13.28 9.98 -9.22
C GLU A 65 14.31 10.50 -8.20
N TYR A 66 13.87 11.40 -7.32
CA TYR A 66 14.67 12.05 -6.30
C TYR A 66 14.40 11.44 -4.91
N GLY A 67 15.46 11.40 -4.11
CA GLY A 67 15.38 11.14 -2.67
C GLY A 67 15.74 12.39 -1.87
N ASN A 68 15.17 12.52 -0.67
CA ASN A 68 15.46 13.62 0.25
C ASN A 68 16.28 13.09 1.42
N VAL A 69 17.29 13.86 1.86
CA VAL A 69 18.03 13.52 3.08
C VAL A 69 17.22 13.99 4.28
N ASN A 70 16.70 13.03 5.04
CA ASN A 70 15.88 13.31 6.21
C ASN A 70 16.56 12.73 7.46
N THR A 71 16.28 13.35 8.60
CA THR A 71 16.60 12.76 9.90
C THR A 71 15.52 11.73 10.24
N VAL A 72 15.93 10.48 10.40
CA VAL A 72 15.09 9.34 10.76
C VAL A 72 15.46 8.94 12.18
N VAL A 73 14.48 8.92 13.07
CA VAL A 73 14.66 8.47 14.45
C VAL A 73 14.29 6.99 14.50
N THR A 74 15.25 6.14 14.84
CA THR A 74 15.05 4.70 15.07
C THR A 74 15.35 4.37 16.53
N ASP A 75 15.14 3.12 16.94
CA ASP A 75 15.49 2.65 18.29
C ASP A 75 17.00 2.77 18.59
N ASP A 76 17.83 2.74 17.54
CA ASP A 76 19.29 2.86 17.63
C ASP A 76 19.80 4.32 17.61
N GLY A 77 18.90 5.29 17.42
CA GLY A 77 19.19 6.72 17.50
C GLY A 77 18.71 7.53 16.28
N GLU A 78 19.23 8.75 16.18
CA GLU A 78 18.93 9.63 15.04
C GLU A 78 19.93 9.40 13.90
N HIS A 79 19.40 9.15 12.71
CA HIS A 79 20.20 8.91 11.52
C HIS A 79 19.84 9.87 10.38
N ARG A 80 20.85 10.35 9.65
CA ARG A 80 20.63 11.14 8.42
C ARG A 80 20.72 10.23 7.21
N TRP A 81 19.58 9.85 6.67
CA TRP A 81 19.49 8.94 5.54
C TRP A 81 18.85 9.59 4.34
N LEU A 82 19.30 9.17 3.16
CA LEU A 82 18.64 9.49 1.90
C LEU A 82 17.39 8.61 1.78
N GLN A 83 16.21 9.24 1.82
CA GLN A 83 14.93 8.56 1.69
C GLN A 83 14.41 8.68 0.26
N THR A 84 14.12 7.55 -0.37
CA THR A 84 13.37 7.48 -1.64
C THR A 84 12.09 6.69 -1.41
N GLU A 85 10.98 7.20 -1.93
CA GLU A 85 9.70 6.51 -1.83
C GLU A 85 9.35 5.79 -3.12
N CYS A 86 8.81 4.58 -3.00
CA CYS A 86 8.22 3.84 -4.10
C CYS A 86 6.77 3.51 -3.77
N SER A 87 5.85 3.83 -4.69
CA SER A 87 4.42 3.68 -4.47
C SER A 87 3.81 2.63 -5.40
N LYS A 88 2.79 1.93 -4.93
CA LYS A 88 2.02 0.95 -5.70
C LYS A 88 0.55 1.15 -5.44
N LYS A 89 -0.21 1.27 -6.52
CA LYS A 89 -1.66 1.38 -6.48
C LYS A 89 -2.29 -0.01 -6.32
N SER A 90 -3.20 -0.14 -5.37
CA SER A 90 -3.94 -1.39 -5.16
C SER A 90 -5.00 -1.59 -6.25
N ALA A 91 -5.38 -2.85 -6.50
CA ALA A 91 -6.28 -3.23 -7.59
C ALA A 91 -7.78 -2.97 -7.29
N GLU A 92 -8.09 -2.14 -6.29
CA GLU A 92 -9.49 -1.82 -5.96
C GLU A 92 -10.09 -0.90 -7.03
N LEU A 93 -11.32 -1.21 -7.45
CA LEU A 93 -11.98 -0.50 -8.55
C LEU A 93 -12.50 0.89 -8.14
N PHE A 94 -12.95 1.04 -6.89
CA PHE A 94 -13.66 2.25 -6.44
C PHE A 94 -12.83 3.15 -5.52
N CYS A 95 -11.98 2.58 -4.65
CA CYS A 95 -11.05 3.36 -3.83
C CYS A 95 -9.68 2.66 -3.73
N PRO A 96 -8.82 2.81 -4.74
CA PRO A 96 -7.53 2.15 -4.75
C PRO A 96 -6.60 2.74 -3.69
N GLN A 97 -6.25 1.93 -2.69
CA GLN A 97 -5.23 2.30 -1.71
C GLN A 97 -3.87 2.52 -2.38
N MET A 98 -3.20 3.61 -1.98
CA MET A 98 -1.81 3.86 -2.35
C MET A 98 -0.90 3.30 -1.27
N ARG A 99 0.01 2.41 -1.64
CA ARG A 99 0.90 1.70 -0.72
C ARG A 99 2.34 2.08 -0.99
N PHE A 100 3.09 2.38 0.05
CA PHE A 100 4.41 2.98 -0.06
C PHE A 100 5.48 2.12 0.60
N VAL A 101 6.64 2.08 -0.04
CA VAL A 101 7.93 1.60 0.47
C VAL A 101 8.82 2.82 0.61
N VAL A 102 9.46 2.99 1.75
CA VAL A 102 10.47 4.02 1.98
C VAL A 102 11.83 3.34 2.06
N LEU A 103 12.68 3.61 1.08
CA LEU A 103 14.05 3.10 1.06
C LEU A 103 14.93 4.10 1.81
N ASN A 104 15.47 3.69 2.97
CA ASN A 104 16.42 4.47 3.74
C ASN A 104 17.84 4.06 3.35
N VAL A 105 18.60 4.99 2.78
CA VAL A 105 19.95 4.75 2.25
C VAL A 105 20.97 5.51 3.07
N ASP A 106 22.04 4.81 3.48
CA ASP A 106 23.22 5.45 4.05
C ASP A 106 23.95 6.23 2.94
N PRO A 107 24.09 7.56 3.07
CA PRO A 107 24.71 8.39 2.04
C PRO A 107 26.20 8.08 1.81
N ASN A 108 26.88 7.47 2.80
CA ASN A 108 28.31 7.17 2.68
C ASN A 108 28.56 5.89 1.87
N THR A 109 27.73 4.87 2.06
CA THR A 109 27.88 3.57 1.40
C THR A 109 26.97 3.39 0.19
N ASN A 110 25.98 4.28 0.01
CA ASN A 110 24.93 4.20 -1.00
C ASN A 110 24.16 2.87 -0.96
N ARG A 111 24.01 2.30 0.24
CA ARG A 111 23.30 1.06 0.48
C ARG A 111 22.04 1.29 1.31
N VAL A 112 21.00 0.53 1.00
CA VAL A 112 19.78 0.49 1.81
C VAL A 112 20.13 -0.10 3.18
N VAL A 113 19.90 0.66 4.23
CA VAL A 113 20.16 0.25 5.62
C VAL A 113 18.87 -0.10 6.35
N ASP A 114 17.76 0.51 5.93
CA ASP A 114 16.46 0.30 6.53
C ASP A 114 15.34 0.49 5.49
N VAL A 115 14.17 -0.09 5.76
CA VAL A 115 13.02 -0.05 4.87
C VAL A 115 11.74 0.26 5.66
N GLY A 116 11.22 1.47 5.45
CA GLY A 116 9.93 1.89 5.98
C GLY A 116 8.76 1.47 5.07
N ASN A 117 7.55 1.48 5.63
CA ASN A 117 6.34 1.22 4.87
C ASN A 117 5.12 1.91 5.47
N TYR A 118 4.17 2.31 4.61
CA TYR A 118 2.86 2.81 5.03
C TYR A 118 1.82 2.66 3.92
N ILE A 119 0.55 2.68 4.29
CA ILE A 119 -0.59 2.69 3.37
C ILE A 119 -1.34 4.01 3.55
N ASN A 120 -1.51 4.77 2.46
CA ASN A 120 -2.40 5.91 2.46
C ASN A 120 -3.84 5.45 2.19
N GLN A 121 -4.68 5.54 3.21
CA GLN A 121 -6.06 5.05 3.22
C GLN A 121 -7.07 6.04 2.59
N HIS A 122 -6.68 7.29 2.32
CA HIS A 122 -7.58 8.37 1.90
C HIS A 122 -7.61 8.64 0.39
N ALA A 123 -7.20 7.69 -0.44
CA ALA A 123 -7.24 7.85 -1.89
C ALA A 123 -8.64 7.56 -2.50
N CYS A 124 -9.71 7.97 -1.80
CA CYS A 124 -11.09 7.91 -2.30
C CYS A 124 -11.52 9.33 -2.70
N PHE A 125 -12.09 9.50 -3.90
CA PHE A 125 -12.72 10.76 -4.34
C PHE A 125 -14.11 10.92 -3.74
#